data_AF-A0A0G0Q662-F1
#
_entry.id   AF-A0A0G0Q662-F1
#
_cell.length_a   1.000
_cell.length_b   1.000
_cell.length_c   1.000
_cell.angle_alpha   90.00
_cell.angle_beta   90.00
_cell.angle_gamma   90.00
#
_symmetry.space_group_name_H-M   'P 1'
#
loop_
_entity.id
_entity.type
_entity.pdbx_description
1 polymer ?
#
loop_
_entity_poly.entity_id
_entity_poly.type
_entity_poly.pdbx_seq_one_letter_code
_entity_poly.pdbx_strand_id
1 'polypeptide(L)'
;MKRFINTTTILLFILFLAAFLRLWKLGTIPPHLTSDEVALGYNAYSILKTGKDFWGESLPIVFKSFGDYTPGLYVYLAAPFIGVMGLNELSVRLPNAIFGVIIVYFVLVSWQLPTPGLYIFPEVPGYLTSPFA
;
A
#
# COMPACT_ATOMS: atom_id res chain seq x y z
N MET A 1 35.50 -6.52 19.07
CA MET A 1 35.12 -5.61 17.98
C MET A 1 33.68 -5.18 18.21
N LYS A 2 33.43 -3.94 18.69
CA LYS A 2 32.06 -3.46 18.93
C LYS A 2 31.36 -3.30 17.57
N ARG A 3 30.21 -3.95 17.41
CA ARG A 3 29.36 -3.79 16.22
C ARG A 3 28.87 -2.34 16.23
N PHE A 4 29.45 -1.47 15.40
CA PHE A 4 29.19 -0.02 15.43
C PHE A 4 27.77 0.36 15.00
N ILE A 5 27.02 -0.57 14.41
CA ILE A 5 25.69 -0.33 13.87
C ILE A 5 24.73 -1.38 14.42
N ASN A 6 23.68 -0.90 15.11
CA ASN A 6 22.59 -1.74 15.61
C ASN A 6 21.57 -2.00 14.51
N THR A 7 21.02 -3.22 14.45
CA THR A 7 19.98 -3.59 13.48
C THR A 7 18.77 -2.65 13.52
N THR A 8 18.37 -2.22 14.72
CA THR A 8 17.29 -1.25 14.91
C THR A 8 17.60 0.09 14.23
N THR A 9 18.83 0.57 14.32
CA THR A 9 19.25 1.82 13.66
C THR A 9 19.17 1.70 12.14
N ILE A 10 19.58 0.56 11.59
CA ILE A 10 19.46 0.28 10.14
C ILE A 10 17.98 0.26 9.72
N LEU A 11 17.13 -0.44 10.50
CA LEU A 11 15.70 -0.53 10.20
C LEU A 11 15.04 0.86 10.23
N LEU A 12 15.30 1.65 11.26
CA LEU A 12 14.77 3.02 11.36
C LEU A 12 15.24 3.89 10.20
N PHE A 13 16.50 3.75 9.78
CA PHE A 13 17.03 4.46 8.62
C PHE A 13 16.32 4.06 7.33
N ILE A 14 16.08 2.77 7.08
CA ILE A 14 15.38 2.30 5.89
C ILE A 14 13.92 2.78 5.90
N LEU A 15 13.23 2.73 7.04
CA LEU A 15 11.85 3.24 7.15
C LEU A 15 11.78 4.74 6.93
N PHE A 16 12.73 5.50 7.50
CA PHE A 16 12.84 6.93 7.27
C PHE A 16 13.03 7.22 5.78
N LEU A 17 13.97 6.52 5.12
CA LEU A 17 14.21 6.69 3.70
C LEU A 17 12.98 6.31 2.85
N ALA A 18 12.31 5.21 3.19
CA ALA A 18 11.10 4.75 2.51
C ALA A 18 9.94 5.75 2.64
N ALA A 19 9.76 6.34 3.82
CA ALA A 19 8.76 7.38 4.08
C ALA A 19 9.12 8.68 3.36
N PHE A 20 10.38 9.12 3.46
CA PHE A 20 10.87 10.31 2.80
C PHE A 20 10.64 10.23 1.29
N LEU A 21 11.07 9.15 0.64
CA LEU A 21 10.93 9.00 -0.82
C LEU A 21 9.47 8.95 -1.29
N ARG A 22 8.55 8.44 -0.48
CA ARG A 22 7.12 8.32 -0.83
C ARG A 22 6.31 9.59 -0.53
N LEU A 23 6.67 10.31 0.52
CA LEU A 23 5.94 11.51 0.95
C LEU A 23 6.52 12.78 0.33
N TRP A 24 7.78 12.75 -0.12
CA TRP A 24 8.41 13.89 -0.77
C TRP A 24 7.63 14.31 -2.01
N LYS A 25 7.06 15.53 -1.97
CA LYS A 25 6.30 16.14 -3.07
C LYS A 25 5.09 15.33 -3.57
N LEU A 26 4.53 14.43 -2.75
CA LEU A 26 3.42 13.56 -3.13
C LEU A 26 2.18 14.30 -3.70
N GLY A 27 1.84 15.45 -3.11
CA GLY A 27 0.73 16.29 -3.57
C GLY A 27 1.03 17.17 -4.79
N THR A 28 2.27 17.15 -5.31
CA THR A 28 2.70 18.04 -6.41
C THR A 28 3.30 17.29 -7.60
N ILE A 29 3.75 16.05 -7.40
CA ILE A 29 4.33 15.21 -8.44
C ILE A 29 3.65 13.83 -8.42
N PRO A 30 3.03 13.40 -9.54
CA PRO A 30 2.75 14.19 -10.75
C PRO A 30 1.74 15.32 -10.46
N PRO A 31 1.74 16.42 -11.27
CA PRO A 31 0.94 17.62 -10.99
C PRO A 31 -0.57 17.43 -11.16
N HIS A 32 -1.00 16.39 -11.88
CA HIS A 32 -2.41 16.07 -12.09
C HIS A 32 -2.73 14.70 -11.49
N LEU A 33 -3.99 14.53 -11.10
CA LEU A 33 -4.52 13.22 -10.77
C LEU A 33 -4.77 12.41 -12.05
N THR A 34 -4.49 11.11 -12.01
CA THR A 34 -4.93 10.21 -13.06
C THR A 34 -6.44 10.00 -13.02
N SER A 35 -7.06 9.54 -14.11
CA SER A 35 -8.50 9.24 -14.13
C SER A 35 -8.91 8.28 -13.01
N ASP A 36 -8.05 7.31 -12.68
CA ASP A 36 -8.28 6.36 -11.60
C ASP A 36 -8.20 7.02 -10.22
N GLU A 37 -7.21 7.90 -9.99
CA GLU A 37 -7.09 8.67 -8.75
C GLU A 37 -8.29 9.62 -8.56
N VAL A 38 -8.76 10.25 -9.64
CA VAL A 38 -9.96 11.10 -9.62
C VAL A 38 -11.19 10.27 -9.26
N ALA A 39 -11.39 9.10 -9.88
CA ALA A 39 -12.53 8.23 -9.60
C ALA A 39 -12.54 7.75 -8.14
N LEU A 40 -11.37 7.36 -7.61
CA LEU A 40 -11.22 6.94 -6.21
C LEU A 40 -11.46 8.09 -5.23
N GLY A 41 -10.84 9.24 -5.49
CA GLY A 41 -10.95 10.42 -4.64
C GLY A 41 -12.38 10.99 -4.61
N TYR A 42 -13.03 11.06 -5.77
CA TYR A 42 -14.39 11.59 -5.87
C TYR A 42 -15.41 10.64 -5.24
N ASN A 43 -15.27 9.32 -5.41
CA ASN A 43 -16.11 8.35 -4.70
C ASN A 43 -15.95 8.46 -3.18
N ALA A 44 -14.71 8.63 -2.69
CA ALA A 44 -14.45 8.77 -1.26
C ALA A 44 -15.08 10.05 -0.71
N TYR A 45 -14.97 11.16 -1.45
CA TYR A 45 -15.64 12.41 -1.12
C TYR A 45 -17.17 12.27 -1.14
N SER A 46 -17.73 11.61 -2.15
CA SER A 46 -19.18 11.39 -2.28
C SER A 46 -19.73 10.58 -1.10
N ILE A 47 -19.04 9.50 -0.72
CA ILE A 47 -19.40 8.69 0.43
C ILE A 47 -19.36 9.48 1.73
N LEU A 48 -18.31 10.28 1.95
CA LEU A 48 -18.23 11.14 3.12
C LEU A 48 -19.39 12.12 3.23
N LYS A 49 -19.90 12.63 2.10
CA LYS A 49 -20.95 13.65 2.08
C LYS A 49 -22.36 13.07 2.08
N THR A 50 -22.57 11.95 1.40
CA THR A 50 -23.92 11.45 1.08
C THR A 50 -24.15 10.00 1.47
N GLY A 51 -23.10 9.26 1.85
CA GLY A 51 -23.14 7.81 2.04
C GLY A 51 -23.26 7.03 0.73
N LYS A 52 -23.15 7.69 -0.43
CA LYS A 52 -23.34 7.10 -1.75
C LYS A 52 -22.14 7.35 -2.65
N ASP A 53 -21.90 6.43 -3.57
CA ASP A 53 -20.94 6.59 -4.65
C ASP A 53 -21.42 7.66 -5.67
N PHE A 54 -20.60 7.97 -6.69
CA PHE A 54 -21.01 8.97 -7.68
C PHE A 54 -22.12 8.51 -8.65
N TRP A 55 -22.51 7.23 -8.61
CA TRP A 55 -23.65 6.67 -9.33
C TRP A 55 -24.92 6.57 -8.47
N GLY A 56 -24.85 6.94 -7.20
CA GLY A 56 -25.97 6.91 -6.26
C GLY A 56 -26.14 5.59 -5.49
N GLU A 57 -25.22 4.65 -5.65
CA GLU A 57 -25.22 3.37 -4.92
C GLU A 57 -24.74 3.59 -3.49
N SER A 58 -25.42 2.98 -2.52
CA SER A 58 -25.13 3.22 -1.10
C SER A 58 -24.06 2.26 -0.59
N LEU A 59 -22.91 2.81 -0.17
CA LEU A 59 -21.76 2.07 0.38
C LEU A 59 -21.40 0.78 -0.38
N PRO A 60 -21.15 0.83 -1.70
CA PRO A 60 -20.82 -0.36 -2.47
C PRO A 60 -19.46 -0.95 -2.04
N ILE A 61 -19.31 -2.27 -2.14
CA ILE A 61 -18.02 -2.95 -1.95
C ILE A 61 -17.17 -2.84 -3.23
N VAL A 62 -17.83 -2.79 -4.39
CA VAL A 62 -17.22 -2.66 -5.71
C VAL A 62 -17.77 -1.39 -6.35
N PHE A 63 -16.90 -0.42 -6.60
CA PHE A 63 -17.26 0.87 -7.14
C PHE A 63 -17.21 0.83 -8.64
N LYS A 64 -18.22 1.41 -9.28
CA LYS A 64 -18.21 1.61 -10.72
C LYS A 64 -17.33 2.82 -11.06
N SER A 65 -16.33 2.61 -11.90
CA SER A 65 -15.41 3.62 -12.44
C SER A 65 -15.71 3.85 -13.93
N PHE A 66 -14.87 4.65 -14.61
CA PHE A 66 -15.02 4.99 -16.04
C PHE A 66 -14.84 3.77 -16.95
N GLY A 67 -15.92 2.99 -17.13
CA GLY A 67 -15.92 1.78 -17.97
C GLY A 67 -15.33 0.55 -17.29
N ASP A 68 -15.03 0.62 -15.99
CA ASP A 68 -14.48 -0.49 -15.21
C ASP A 68 -15.07 -0.54 -13.79
N TYR A 69 -14.72 -1.55 -13.01
CA TYR A 69 -15.11 -1.74 -11.62
C TYR A 69 -13.87 -1.85 -10.72
N THR A 70 -13.81 -1.00 -9.71
CA THR A 70 -12.69 -0.93 -8.75
C THR A 70 -13.08 -1.42 -7.37
N PRO A 71 -12.24 -2.21 -6.69
CA PRO A 71 -12.46 -2.58 -5.30
C PRO A 71 -12.56 -1.36 -4.38
N GLY A 72 -13.53 -1.38 -3.47
CA GLY A 72 -13.88 -0.23 -2.63
C GLY A 72 -12.97 0.05 -1.45
N LEU A 73 -12.09 -0.89 -1.08
CA LEU A 73 -11.23 -0.74 0.09
C LEU A 73 -10.43 0.57 0.06
N TYR A 74 -9.87 0.92 -1.11
CA TYR A 74 -9.11 2.16 -1.24
C TYR A 74 -9.99 3.41 -1.03
N VAL A 75 -11.22 3.39 -1.55
CA VAL A 75 -12.18 4.50 -1.41
C VAL A 75 -12.47 4.76 0.07
N TYR A 76 -12.74 3.71 0.84
CA TYR A 76 -12.99 3.81 2.27
C TYR A 76 -11.77 4.25 3.07
N LEU A 77 -10.57 3.83 2.66
CA LEU A 77 -9.32 4.26 3.29
C LEU A 77 -8.97 5.71 2.96
N ALA A 78 -9.32 6.20 1.77
CA ALA A 78 -9.11 7.59 1.36
C ALA A 78 -10.07 8.56 2.05
N ALA A 79 -11.30 8.11 2.37
CA ALA A 79 -12.33 8.91 3.02
C ALA A 79 -11.83 9.69 4.25
N PRO A 80 -11.21 9.09 5.30
CA PRO A 80 -10.75 9.86 6.46
C PRO A 80 -9.73 10.95 6.11
N PHE A 81 -8.81 10.70 5.17
CA PHE A 81 -7.82 11.71 4.76
C PHE A 81 -8.47 12.87 4.01
N ILE A 82 -9.40 12.58 3.11
CA ILE A 82 -10.17 13.59 2.38
C ILE A 82 -11.08 14.39 3.34
N GLY A 83 -11.62 13.74 4.37
CA GLY A 83 -12.44 14.39 5.39
C GLY A 83 -11.66 15.43 6.21
N VAL A 84 -10.39 15.15 6.51
CA VAL A 84 -9.53 16.04 7.32
C VAL A 84 -8.83 17.10 6.46
N MET A 85 -8.34 16.73 5.28
CA MET A 85 -7.46 17.58 4.45
C MET A 85 -8.18 18.20 3.26
N GLY A 86 -9.43 17.84 3.00
CA GLY A 86 -10.18 18.23 1.81
C GLY A 86 -9.84 17.35 0.60
N LEU A 87 -10.60 17.52 -0.49
CA LEU A 87 -10.37 16.81 -1.74
C LEU A 87 -9.20 17.44 -2.51
N ASN A 88 -8.01 16.88 -2.37
CA ASN A 88 -6.79 17.31 -3.06
C ASN A 88 -5.86 16.12 -3.37
N GLU A 89 -4.82 16.34 -4.16
CA GLU A 89 -3.87 15.34 -4.63
C GLU A 89 -3.19 14.60 -3.48
N LEU A 90 -2.82 15.33 -2.43
CA LEU A 90 -2.16 14.77 -1.25
C LEU A 90 -3.09 13.78 -0.54
N SER A 91 -4.32 14.19 -0.24
CA SER A 91 -5.32 13.39 0.47
C SER A 91 -5.66 12.09 -0.26
N VAL A 92 -5.75 12.13 -1.58
CA VAL A 92 -6.06 10.97 -2.43
C VAL A 92 -4.89 9.98 -2.46
N ARG A 93 -3.65 10.47 -2.41
CA ARG A 93 -2.42 9.65 -2.51
C ARG A 93 -1.87 9.16 -1.18
N LEU A 94 -2.23 9.82 -0.07
CA LEU A 94 -1.74 9.50 1.27
C LEU A 94 -1.98 8.03 1.68
N PRO A 95 -3.16 7.42 1.44
CA PRO A 95 -3.36 6.00 1.74
C PRO A 95 -2.28 5.14 1.10
N ASN A 96 -2.06 5.29 -0.21
CA ASN A 96 -1.04 4.52 -0.94
C ASN A 96 0.36 4.74 -0.37
N ALA A 97 0.74 5.99 -0.06
CA ALA A 97 2.06 6.28 0.51
C ALA A 97 2.27 5.64 1.89
N ILE A 98 1.26 5.68 2.77
CA ILE A 98 1.31 5.08 4.11
C ILE A 98 1.43 3.56 4.01
N PHE A 99 0.57 2.90 3.23
CA PHE A 99 0.64 1.45 3.04
C PHE A 99 1.94 1.02 2.36
N GLY A 100 2.50 1.86 1.48
CA GLY A 100 3.81 1.67 0.89
C GLY A 100 4.99 1.71 1.89
N VAL A 101 4.87 2.44 3.00
CA VAL A 101 5.86 2.40 4.09
C VAL A 101 5.64 1.20 4.99
N ILE A 102 4.38 0.90 5.30
CA ILE A 102 3.97 -0.25 6.11
C ILE A 102 4.47 -1.56 5.46
N ILE A 103 4.36 -1.70 4.14
CA ILE A 103 4.83 -2.92 3.46
C ILE A 103 6.35 -3.07 3.53
N VAL A 104 7.12 -1.97 3.50
CA VAL A 104 8.58 -2.01 3.72
C VAL A 104 8.90 -2.54 5.11
N TYR A 105 8.18 -2.07 6.14
CA TYR A 105 8.32 -2.62 7.49
C TYR A 105 8.02 -4.11 7.53
N PHE A 106 6.90 -4.56 6.95
CA PHE A 106 6.53 -5.98 6.95
C PHE A 106 7.54 -6.87 6.22
N VAL A 107 8.05 -6.44 5.07
CA VAL A 107 9.09 -7.19 4.34
C VAL A 107 10.35 -7.32 5.19
N LEU A 108 10.79 -6.22 5.82
CA LEU A 108 11.97 -6.23 6.68
C LEU A 108 11.80 -7.10 7.91
N VAL A 109 10.59 -7.20 8.47
CA VAL A 109 10.24 -8.03 9.64
C VAL A 109 9.98 -9.50 9.26
N SER A 110 9.52 -9.76 8.04
CA SER A 110 9.33 -11.13 7.55
C SER A 110 10.65 -11.89 7.40
N TRP A 111 11.76 -11.17 7.22
CA TRP A 111 13.09 -11.77 7.10
C TRP A 111 13.58 -12.40 8.41
N GLN A 112 13.02 -12.02 9.56
CA GLN A 112 13.32 -12.61 10.86
C GLN A 112 12.39 -13.77 11.20
N LEU A 113 11.30 -13.95 10.46
CA LEU A 113 10.45 -15.13 10.62
C LEU A 113 11.20 -16.36 10.09
N PRO A 114 11.08 -17.53 10.75
CA PRO A 114 11.55 -18.77 10.16
C PRO A 114 10.85 -18.91 8.82
N THR A 115 11.59 -18.88 7.71
CA THR A 115 11.03 -19.27 6.43
C THR A 115 10.48 -20.68 6.65
N PRO A 116 9.17 -20.92 6.45
CA PRO A 116 8.70 -22.29 6.35
C PRO A 116 9.59 -22.92 5.30
N GLY A 117 10.39 -23.91 5.72
CA GLY A 117 11.20 -24.68 4.79
C GLY A 117 10.32 -25.06 3.61
N LEU A 118 10.94 -25.21 2.47
CA LEU A 118 10.37 -25.65 1.20
C LEU A 118 9.68 -27.04 1.35
N TYR A 119 8.60 -27.14 2.13
CA TYR A 119 7.80 -28.33 2.38
C TYR A 119 6.68 -28.47 1.36
N ILE A 120 6.73 -27.71 0.25
CA ILE A 120 5.77 -27.77 -0.85
C ILE A 120 6.23 -28.76 -1.93
N PHE A 121 7.49 -29.20 -1.89
CA PHE A 121 7.90 -30.40 -2.60
C PHE A 121 7.90 -31.54 -1.57
N PRO A 122 6.86 -32.40 -1.51
CA PRO A 122 7.07 -33.72 -0.93
C PRO A 122 8.31 -34.28 -1.62
N GLU A 123 9.30 -34.71 -0.84
CA GLU A 123 10.46 -35.43 -1.34
C GLU A 123 9.95 -36.50 -2.30
N VAL A 124 10.09 -36.28 -3.61
CA VAL A 124 9.77 -37.30 -4.60
C VAL A 124 10.82 -38.38 -4.36
N PRO A 125 10.45 -39.58 -3.87
CA PRO A 125 11.43 -40.62 -3.60
C PRO A 125 12.06 -41.00 -4.94
N GLY A 126 13.33 -40.65 -5.14
CA GLY A 126 14.09 -41.08 -6.32
C GLY A 126 14.87 -40.03 -7.10
N TYR A 127 14.85 -38.74 -6.73
CA TYR A 127 15.83 -37.80 -7.30
C TYR A 127 17.03 -37.68 -6.37
N LEU A 128 18.10 -38.35 -6.79
CA LEU A 128 19.45 -38.25 -6.27
C LEU A 128 19.76 -36.79 -5.94
N THR A 129 20.16 -36.57 -4.69
CA THR A 129 20.98 -35.42 -4.30
C THR A 129 22.08 -35.26 -5.35
N SER A 130 21.98 -34.25 -6.21
CA SER A 130 23.12 -33.85 -7.02
C SER A 130 23.75 -32.60 -6.41
N PRO A 131 25.09 -32.56 -6.34
CA PRO A 131 25.82 -31.70 -5.45
C PRO A 131 26.26 -30.45 -6.20
N PHE A 132 25.67 -29.32 -5.85
CA PHE A 132 26.29 -28.02 -6.05
C PHE A 132 26.53 -27.50 -4.63
N ALA A 133 27.73 -27.62 -4.05
CA ALA A 133 28.98 -26.98 -4.47
C ALA A 133 28.80 -25.46 -4.62
#